data_AF-A0A6C0JS41-F1
#
_entry.id   AF-A0A6C0JS41-F1
#
_cell.length_a   1.000
_cell.length_b   1.000
_cell.length_c   1.000
_cell.angle_alpha   90.00
_cell.angle_beta   90.00
_cell.angle_gamma   90.00
#
_symmetry.space_group_name_H-M   'P 1'
#
loop_
_entity.id
_entity.type
_entity.pdbx_description
1 polymer ?
#
loop_
_entity_poly.entity_id
_entity_poly.type
_entity_poly.pdbx_seq_one_letter_code
_entity_poly.pdbx_strand_id
1 'polypeptide(L)'
;MANPFKIQCEFLESEERGGVSEFQCETLYLLNYNFKNKTHKKGKLVVEINNKKIEIFLSESDKFELNQSLHTCFVQNDLQIESYKDNGLFYSLFNNIPIHWIKFILEFKDDIFEISNDLSIGLNIQKILPKPHEVFRIFHLIKPHQIKVIIIGQDPYPQRGIADGIAFSSHCRLKPCSDSNFIIPNSLNNIYLELKEFEGIEVDKNNPSLERWVNRGVFLINSAWTVLENDVNSHGNLWKSFIDHLLRFIKNGNEKCICVSFGAKAKKFISIFPEGFKFHCTHPASRTADKGFFKSDIFKSINQKLIEIGDQPIDWS
;
A
#
# COMPACT_ATOMS: atom_id res chain seq x y z
N MET A 1 -15.41 -16.55 18.99
CA MET A 1 -14.77 -17.26 17.86
C MET A 1 -13.28 -17.05 18.00
N ALA A 2 -12.49 -18.13 18.04
CA ALA A 2 -11.06 -18.06 18.35
C ALA A 2 -10.34 -17.14 17.35
N ASN A 3 -9.56 -16.19 17.85
CA ASN A 3 -8.66 -15.38 17.02
C ASN A 3 -7.69 -16.37 16.33
N PRO A 4 -7.63 -16.42 14.98
CA PRO A 4 -6.78 -17.40 14.28
C PRO A 4 -5.27 -17.15 14.44
N PHE A 5 -4.89 -16.12 15.22
CA PHE A 5 -3.51 -15.65 15.35
C PHE A 5 -3.27 -15.15 16.78
N LYS A 6 -2.15 -15.57 17.38
CA LYS A 6 -1.66 -15.08 18.68
C LYS A 6 -0.26 -14.51 18.46
N ILE A 7 -0.08 -13.22 18.71
CA ILE A 7 1.23 -12.58 18.62
C ILE A 7 1.77 -12.46 20.05
N GLN A 8 2.81 -13.21 20.34
CA GLN A 8 3.52 -13.19 21.62
C GLN A 8 4.88 -12.54 21.37
N CYS A 9 5.26 -11.56 22.17
CA CYS A 9 6.61 -11.01 22.05
C CYS A 9 7.43 -11.33 23.29
N GLU A 10 8.63 -11.82 23.06
CA GLU A 10 9.61 -12.15 24.08
C GLU A 10 10.79 -11.19 23.93
N PHE A 11 11.03 -10.38 24.96
CA PHE A 11 12.22 -9.54 25.02
C PHE A 11 13.37 -10.42 25.53
N LEU A 12 14.47 -10.47 24.78
CA LEU A 12 15.65 -11.26 25.14
C LEU A 12 16.71 -10.30 25.67
N GLU A 13 16.88 -10.19 26.99
CA GLU A 13 18.07 -9.52 27.51
C GLU A 13 18.63 -10.05 28.84
N SER A 14 19.97 -10.07 28.83
CA SER A 14 20.96 -10.38 29.88
C SER A 14 20.44 -11.11 31.13
N GLU A 15 20.69 -12.42 31.17
CA GLU A 15 20.75 -13.32 32.32
C GLU A 15 19.62 -13.32 33.38
N GLU A 16 18.59 -12.48 33.31
CA GLU A 16 17.49 -12.50 34.27
C GLU A 16 16.11 -12.52 33.58
N ARG A 17 15.54 -13.72 33.53
CA ARG A 17 14.12 -14.10 33.36
C ARG A 17 13.30 -13.25 32.36
N GLY A 18 13.21 -13.76 31.14
CA GLY A 18 12.26 -13.30 30.12
C GLY A 18 10.80 -13.39 30.59
N GLY A 19 10.11 -12.26 30.59
CA GLY A 19 8.67 -12.18 30.82
C GLY A 19 7.90 -12.43 29.53
N VAL A 20 6.90 -13.31 29.57
CA VAL A 20 5.94 -13.51 28.49
C VAL A 20 4.85 -12.47 28.61
N SER A 21 4.69 -11.64 27.57
CA SER A 21 3.56 -10.72 27.47
C SER A 21 2.74 -11.08 26.23
N GLU A 22 1.48 -11.42 26.44
CA GLU A 22 0.51 -11.73 25.39
C GLU A 22 -0.20 -10.42 25.02
N PHE A 23 -0.15 -10.05 23.74
CA PHE A 23 -0.69 -8.76 23.36
C PHE A 23 -1.63 -8.82 22.15
N GLN A 24 -2.65 -7.97 22.18
CA GLN A 24 -3.54 -7.73 21.05
C GLN A 24 -2.88 -6.77 20.04
N CYS A 25 -3.34 -6.80 18.79
CA CYS A 25 -2.74 -6.29 17.55
C CYS A 25 -2.05 -4.89 17.58
N GLU A 26 -2.32 -4.05 18.57
CA GLU A 26 -1.71 -2.71 18.76
C GLU A 26 -0.22 -2.72 19.19
N THR A 27 0.36 -3.91 19.40
CA THR A 27 1.57 -4.04 20.24
C THR A 27 2.89 -3.99 19.48
N LEU A 28 2.90 -4.09 18.16
CA LEU A 28 4.10 -3.81 17.38
C LEU A 28 4.61 -2.36 17.58
N TYR A 29 3.70 -1.42 17.88
CA TYR A 29 4.06 -0.04 18.22
C TYR A 29 4.65 0.09 19.63
N LEU A 30 4.06 -0.58 20.62
CA LEU A 30 4.57 -0.64 22.00
C LEU A 30 5.93 -1.35 22.09
N LEU A 31 6.16 -2.35 21.24
CA LEU A 31 7.45 -3.03 21.10
C LEU A 31 8.55 -2.08 20.64
N ASN A 32 8.30 -1.33 19.57
CA ASN A 32 9.24 -0.34 19.06
C ASN A 32 9.48 0.81 20.07
N TYR A 33 8.46 1.21 20.84
CA TYR A 33 8.58 2.19 21.92
C TYR A 33 9.40 1.68 23.11
N ASN A 34 9.24 0.42 23.51
CA ASN A 34 10.01 -0.20 24.60
C ASN A 34 11.49 -0.43 24.23
N PHE A 35 11.79 -0.74 22.97
CA PHE A 35 13.16 -0.78 22.45
C PHE A 35 13.83 0.61 22.41
N LYS A 36 13.07 1.68 22.18
CA LYS A 36 13.60 3.05 22.21
C LYS A 36 13.97 3.55 23.61
N ASN A 37 13.30 3.04 24.65
CA ASN A 37 13.37 3.60 26.01
C ASN A 37 14.06 2.71 27.06
N LYS A 38 14.57 1.51 26.70
CA LYS A 38 15.32 0.64 27.63
C LYS A 38 16.52 -0.04 26.97
N THR A 39 17.40 -0.56 27.83
CA THR A 39 18.72 -1.20 27.60
C THR A 39 18.76 -2.38 26.62
N HIS A 40 17.63 -2.70 25.97
CA HIS A 40 17.39 -3.90 25.16
C HIS A 40 18.10 -3.94 23.80
N LYS A 41 19.20 -4.71 23.71
CA LYS A 41 20.02 -4.90 22.50
C LYS A 41 19.45 -5.91 21.49
N LYS A 42 18.60 -6.84 21.93
CA LYS A 42 17.95 -7.87 21.09
C LYS A 42 16.53 -8.20 21.59
N GLY A 43 15.67 -8.72 20.73
CA GLY A 43 14.39 -9.31 21.13
C GLY A 43 13.83 -10.25 20.07
N LYS A 44 12.70 -10.86 20.38
CA LYS A 44 12.12 -11.95 19.59
C LYS A 44 10.60 -11.78 19.51
N LEU A 45 10.08 -11.58 18.31
CA LEU A 45 8.65 -11.58 18.04
C LEU A 45 8.21 -12.99 17.66
N VAL A 46 7.35 -13.60 18.46
CA VAL A 46 6.76 -14.91 18.17
C VAL A 46 5.35 -14.71 17.64
N VAL A 47 5.16 -14.89 16.33
CA VAL A 47 3.86 -14.83 15.68
C VAL A 47 3.33 -16.26 15.55
N GLU A 48 2.23 -16.57 16.23
CA GLU A 48 1.54 -17.86 16.09
C GLU A 48 0.37 -17.74 15.11
N ILE A 49 0.40 -18.58 14.08
CA ILE A 49 -0.53 -18.58 12.95
C ILE A 49 -1.00 -20.00 12.69
N ASN A 50 -2.30 -20.26 12.81
CA ASN A 50 -2.85 -21.61 12.57
C ASN A 50 -2.06 -22.71 13.33
N ASN A 51 -1.72 -22.46 14.60
CA ASN A 51 -0.89 -23.31 15.48
C ASN A 51 0.59 -23.50 15.05
N LYS A 52 1.09 -22.71 14.09
CA LYS A 52 2.53 -22.62 13.75
C LYS A 52 3.13 -21.36 14.36
N LYS A 53 4.21 -21.50 15.12
CA LYS A 53 4.95 -20.38 15.70
C LYS A 53 6.06 -19.93 14.75
N ILE A 54 6.17 -18.62 14.57
CA ILE A 54 7.16 -17.94 13.73
C ILE A 54 7.94 -17.00 14.62
N GLU A 55 9.25 -17.19 14.73
CA GLU A 55 10.12 -16.45 15.65
C GLU A 55 11.01 -15.46 14.88
N ILE A 56 10.71 -14.16 14.97
CA ILE A 56 11.44 -13.10 14.29
C ILE A 56 12.38 -12.43 15.30
N PHE A 57 13.68 -12.53 15.09
CA PHE A 57 14.69 -11.91 15.96
C PHE A 57 14.96 -10.47 15.53
N LEU A 58 14.99 -9.55 16.50
CA LEU A 58 15.21 -8.11 16.33
C LEU A 58 16.53 -7.72 17.01
N SER A 59 17.38 -6.93 16.36
CA SER A 59 18.65 -6.41 16.91
C SER A 59 18.78 -4.88 16.76
N GLU A 60 19.71 -4.26 17.49
CA GLU A 60 19.96 -2.82 17.43
C GLU A 60 20.38 -2.29 16.05
N SER A 61 21.04 -3.10 15.22
CA SER A 61 21.37 -2.75 13.82
C SER A 61 20.16 -2.84 12.90
N ASP A 62 19.12 -3.58 13.28
CA ASP A 62 17.87 -3.70 12.51
C ASP A 62 16.98 -2.45 12.65
N LYS A 63 17.44 -1.43 13.40
CA LYS A 63 16.85 -0.07 13.42
C LYS A 63 16.74 0.56 12.02
N PHE A 64 17.49 0.05 11.03
CA PHE A 64 17.37 0.42 9.61
C PHE A 64 17.09 -0.77 8.65
N GLU A 65 17.05 -2.00 9.18
CA GLU A 65 17.03 -3.25 8.39
C GLU A 65 16.05 -4.30 8.90
N LEU A 66 14.88 -3.90 9.43
CA LEU A 66 13.71 -4.79 9.36
C LEU A 66 13.31 -5.16 7.92
N ASN A 67 13.94 -4.51 6.93
CA ASN A 67 13.91 -4.81 5.50
C ASN A 67 14.99 -5.80 5.03
N GLN A 68 15.85 -6.37 5.90
CA GLN A 68 16.61 -7.57 5.54
C GLN A 68 15.67 -8.77 5.48
N SER A 69 14.88 -8.72 4.41
CA SER A 69 13.99 -9.68 3.81
C SER A 69 13.15 -10.49 4.79
N LEU A 70 11.84 -10.28 4.71
CA LEU A 70 10.85 -11.27 5.12
C LEU A 70 11.31 -12.69 4.73
N HIS A 71 11.90 -12.86 3.54
CA HIS A 71 12.56 -14.09 3.11
C HIS A 71 13.51 -14.71 4.14
N THR A 72 14.49 -13.95 4.66
CA THR A 72 15.44 -14.45 5.67
C THR A 72 14.69 -14.85 6.96
N CYS A 73 13.73 -14.03 7.38
CA CYS A 73 12.89 -14.36 8.53
C CYS A 73 12.08 -15.65 8.32
N PHE A 74 11.58 -15.89 7.11
CA PHE A 74 10.80 -17.09 6.78
C PHE A 74 11.65 -18.35 6.68
N VAL A 75 12.79 -18.27 6.00
CA VAL A 75 13.74 -19.38 5.84
C VAL A 75 14.27 -19.85 7.20
N GLN A 76 14.58 -18.94 8.12
CA GLN A 76 15.04 -19.29 9.46
C GLN A 76 13.99 -19.96 10.35
N ASN A 77 12.70 -19.86 9.99
CA ASN A 77 11.57 -20.37 10.77
C ASN A 77 10.88 -21.59 10.15
N ASP A 78 11.58 -22.35 9.28
CA ASP A 78 11.04 -23.52 8.57
C ASP A 78 9.75 -23.24 7.76
N LEU A 79 9.44 -21.97 7.50
CA LEU A 79 8.41 -21.59 6.55
C LEU A 79 9.05 -21.68 5.18
N GLN A 80 8.83 -22.81 4.52
CA GLN A 80 9.45 -23.17 3.25
C GLN A 80 9.20 -22.09 2.18
N ILE A 81 10.13 -21.15 2.02
CA ILE A 81 10.26 -20.29 0.83
C ILE A 81 11.29 -20.89 -0.15
N GLU A 82 11.99 -21.95 0.25
CA GLU A 82 13.01 -22.59 -0.59
C GLU A 82 12.46 -23.16 -1.91
N SER A 83 11.17 -23.49 -1.98
CA SER A 83 10.51 -23.92 -3.22
C SER A 83 10.42 -22.81 -4.29
N TYR A 84 10.68 -21.55 -3.93
CA TYR A 84 10.60 -20.39 -4.82
C TYR A 84 12.00 -19.84 -5.21
N LYS A 85 13.07 -20.63 -5.03
CA LYS A 85 14.49 -20.21 -5.13
C LYS A 85 14.91 -19.51 -6.45
N ASP A 86 14.15 -19.61 -7.53
CA ASP A 86 14.55 -19.11 -8.86
C ASP A 86 13.77 -17.89 -9.39
N ASN A 87 12.93 -17.24 -8.57
CA ASN A 87 12.21 -16.03 -9.01
C ASN A 87 12.75 -14.74 -8.36
N GLY A 88 13.71 -14.09 -9.01
CA GLY A 88 14.29 -12.82 -8.52
C GLY A 88 13.27 -11.67 -8.41
N LEU A 89 12.24 -11.65 -9.27
CA LEU A 89 11.17 -10.65 -9.20
C LEU A 89 10.25 -10.89 -7.99
N PHE A 90 9.97 -12.16 -7.66
CA PHE A 90 9.25 -12.52 -6.45
C PHE A 90 9.96 -11.96 -5.22
N TYR A 91 11.26 -12.20 -5.06
CA TYR A 91 12.00 -11.64 -3.92
C TYR A 91 12.00 -10.11 -3.91
N SER A 92 12.11 -9.47 -5.09
CA SER A 92 12.06 -8.01 -5.18
C SER A 92 10.70 -7.44 -4.77
N LEU A 93 9.59 -8.13 -5.06
CA LEU A 93 8.25 -7.70 -4.70
C LEU A 93 7.94 -8.07 -3.25
N PHE A 94 8.12 -9.34 -2.90
CA PHE A 94 7.82 -9.88 -1.58
C PHE A 94 8.59 -9.19 -0.46
N ASN A 95 9.91 -8.99 -0.62
CA ASN A 95 10.72 -8.36 0.42
C ASN A 95 10.51 -6.84 0.52
N ASN A 96 9.81 -6.24 -0.44
CA ASN A 96 9.55 -4.81 -0.47
C ASN A 96 8.23 -4.43 0.21
N ILE A 97 7.51 -5.36 0.83
CA ILE A 97 6.36 -5.03 1.67
C ILE A 97 6.84 -4.95 3.14
N PRO A 98 6.61 -3.84 3.85
CA PRO A 98 7.04 -3.68 5.24
C PRO A 98 6.40 -4.67 6.22
N ILE A 99 7.09 -4.91 7.34
CA ILE A 99 6.65 -5.82 8.40
C ILE A 99 5.26 -5.51 8.97
N HIS A 100 4.84 -4.24 8.98
CA HIS A 100 3.53 -3.87 9.54
C HIS A 100 2.35 -4.36 8.68
N TRP A 101 2.65 -4.94 7.51
CA TRP A 101 1.72 -5.67 6.65
C TRP A 101 1.88 -7.19 6.72
N ILE A 102 2.68 -7.73 7.65
CA ILE A 102 3.06 -9.16 7.66
C ILE A 102 1.85 -10.10 7.59
N LYS A 103 0.75 -9.81 8.30
CA LYS A 103 -0.46 -10.64 8.26
C LYS A 103 -1.02 -10.77 6.84
N PHE A 104 -1.09 -9.67 6.10
CA PHE A 104 -1.53 -9.66 4.72
C PHE A 104 -0.56 -10.42 3.81
N ILE A 105 0.75 -10.20 3.98
CA ILE A 105 1.79 -10.83 3.15
C ILE A 105 1.78 -12.35 3.31
N LEU A 106 1.61 -12.83 4.54
CA LEU A 106 1.55 -14.25 4.85
C LEU A 106 0.39 -14.96 4.16
N GLU A 107 -0.77 -14.32 4.13
CA GLU A 107 -1.97 -14.84 3.49
C GLU A 107 -1.84 -14.83 1.96
N PHE A 108 -1.03 -13.92 1.40
CA PHE A 108 -0.97 -13.65 -0.04
C PHE A 108 0.36 -14.06 -0.71
N LYS A 109 1.28 -14.70 0.00
CA LYS A 109 2.63 -15.01 -0.51
C LYS A 109 2.62 -15.83 -1.81
N ASP A 110 1.69 -16.77 -1.93
CA ASP A 110 1.59 -17.68 -3.07
C ASP A 110 1.12 -16.95 -4.32
N ASP A 111 0.13 -16.08 -4.19
CA ASP A 111 -0.30 -15.21 -5.29
C ASP A 111 0.80 -14.23 -5.73
N ILE A 112 1.62 -13.67 -4.81
CA ILE A 112 2.78 -12.83 -5.21
C ILE A 112 3.74 -13.65 -6.05
N PHE A 113 3.97 -14.92 -5.71
CA PHE A 113 4.82 -15.80 -6.50
C PHE A 113 4.25 -16.06 -7.89
N GLU A 114 2.96 -16.39 -8.00
CA GLU A 114 2.27 -16.58 -9.28
C GLU A 114 2.34 -15.31 -10.15
N ILE A 115 1.99 -14.15 -9.58
CA ILE A 115 2.10 -12.85 -10.26
C ILE A 115 3.54 -12.60 -10.72
N SER A 116 4.53 -12.93 -9.90
CA SER A 116 5.94 -12.73 -10.24
C SER A 116 6.39 -13.66 -11.36
N ASN A 117 5.87 -14.88 -11.44
CA ASN A 117 6.14 -15.78 -12.56
C ASN A 117 5.52 -15.23 -13.84
N ASP A 118 4.25 -14.82 -13.79
CA ASP A 118 3.54 -14.26 -14.95
C ASP A 118 4.21 -12.99 -15.48
N LEU A 119 4.71 -12.12 -14.60
CA LEU A 119 5.50 -10.93 -14.99
C LEU A 119 6.87 -11.30 -15.58
N SER A 120 7.43 -12.44 -15.20
CA SER A 120 8.75 -12.90 -15.66
C SER A 120 8.67 -13.70 -16.96
N ILE A 121 7.52 -14.32 -17.26
CA ILE A 121 7.31 -15.13 -18.46
C ILE A 121 7.04 -14.22 -19.67
N GLY A 122 7.94 -14.26 -20.65
CA GLY A 122 7.72 -13.67 -21.97
C GLY A 122 7.92 -12.15 -22.08
N LEU A 123 8.44 -11.48 -21.05
CA LEU A 123 8.58 -10.01 -21.03
C LEU A 123 10.00 -9.54 -20.72
N ASN A 124 10.40 -8.45 -21.36
CA ASN A 124 11.55 -7.67 -20.93
C ASN A 124 11.14 -6.92 -19.65
N ILE A 125 11.51 -7.45 -18.47
CA ILE A 125 11.20 -6.87 -17.15
C ILE A 125 11.55 -5.37 -17.09
N GLN A 126 12.51 -4.89 -17.88
CA GLN A 126 12.88 -3.47 -17.98
C GLN A 126 11.79 -2.56 -18.58
N LYS A 127 10.74 -3.14 -19.20
CA LYS A 127 9.57 -2.43 -19.70
C LYS A 127 8.41 -2.41 -18.70
N ILE A 128 8.51 -3.14 -17.58
CA ILE A 128 7.48 -3.12 -16.54
C ILE A 128 7.64 -1.86 -15.70
N LEU A 129 6.54 -1.14 -15.51
CA LEU A 129 6.44 0.09 -14.72
C LEU A 129 5.40 -0.07 -13.60
N PRO A 130 5.58 0.58 -12.44
CA PRO A 130 6.81 1.24 -12.02
C PRO A 130 7.94 0.22 -11.80
N LYS A 131 9.15 0.67 -11.41
CA LYS A 131 10.24 -0.29 -11.15
C LYS A 131 9.82 -1.26 -10.04
N PRO A 132 10.34 -2.51 -10.00
CA PRO A 132 9.94 -3.49 -9.00
C PRO A 132 9.99 -3.00 -7.54
N HIS A 133 11.01 -2.21 -7.18
CA HIS A 133 11.13 -1.64 -5.83
C HIS A 133 10.15 -0.49 -5.53
N GLU A 134 9.43 0.01 -6.54
CA GLU A 134 8.42 1.05 -6.39
C GLU A 134 7.01 0.46 -6.36
N VAL A 135 6.79 -0.76 -6.87
CA VAL A 135 5.45 -1.38 -6.98
C VAL A 135 4.69 -1.29 -5.65
N PHE A 136 5.33 -1.69 -4.55
CA PHE A 136 4.72 -1.69 -3.21
C PHE A 136 5.12 -0.48 -2.35
N ARG A 137 5.55 0.62 -2.97
CA ARG A 137 6.01 1.81 -2.24
C ARG A 137 4.97 2.35 -1.27
N ILE A 138 3.69 2.36 -1.62
CA ILE A 138 2.64 2.87 -0.74
C ILE A 138 2.59 2.17 0.62
N PHE A 139 2.91 0.87 0.67
CA PHE A 139 2.89 0.10 1.92
C PHE A 139 3.91 0.61 2.94
N HIS A 140 5.00 1.27 2.50
CA HIS A 140 5.99 1.91 3.37
C HIS A 140 5.50 3.20 4.02
N LEU A 141 4.53 3.87 3.40
CA LEU A 141 4.08 5.20 3.81
C LEU A 141 2.90 5.16 4.79
N ILE A 142 2.15 4.06 4.80
CA ILE A 142 0.94 3.94 5.60
C ILE A 142 0.75 2.53 6.14
N LYS A 143 0.40 2.45 7.42
CA LYS A 143 0.06 1.20 8.11
C LYS A 143 -1.42 0.89 7.94
N PRO A 144 -1.83 -0.40 8.00
CA PRO A 144 -3.24 -0.78 7.83
C PRO A 144 -4.22 0.02 8.70
N HIS A 145 -3.90 0.20 9.98
CA HIS A 145 -4.76 0.89 10.96
C HIS A 145 -4.82 2.42 10.78
N GLN A 146 -3.97 3.00 9.92
CA GLN A 146 -3.98 4.44 9.61
C GLN A 146 -4.86 4.76 8.40
N ILE A 147 -5.33 3.73 7.68
CA ILE A 147 -6.13 3.90 6.47
C ILE A 147 -7.55 4.32 6.85
N LYS A 148 -7.94 5.50 6.37
CA LYS A 148 -9.29 6.07 6.50
C LYS A 148 -10.07 5.98 5.20
N VAL A 149 -9.38 6.23 4.09
CA VAL A 149 -9.94 6.30 2.74
C VAL A 149 -9.07 5.50 1.80
N ILE A 150 -9.66 4.67 0.95
CA ILE A 150 -9.00 4.01 -0.18
C ILE A 150 -9.49 4.70 -1.46
N ILE A 151 -8.58 5.10 -2.34
CA ILE A 151 -8.94 5.56 -3.69
C ILE A 151 -8.29 4.63 -4.70
N ILE A 152 -9.12 4.05 -5.57
CA ILE A 152 -8.71 3.06 -6.56
C ILE A 152 -8.71 3.70 -7.96
N GLY A 153 -7.52 3.88 -8.51
CA GLY A 153 -7.28 4.20 -9.91
C GLY A 153 -7.30 2.96 -10.80
N GLN A 154 -6.98 3.14 -12.10
CA GLN A 154 -7.02 2.03 -13.06
C GLN A 154 -5.65 1.36 -13.22
N ASP A 155 -4.72 2.06 -13.87
CA ASP A 155 -3.39 1.58 -14.22
C ASP A 155 -2.34 2.57 -13.68
N PRO A 156 -1.11 2.13 -13.37
CA PRO A 156 0.02 3.03 -13.20
C PRO A 156 0.23 3.85 -14.49
N TYR A 157 0.90 5.00 -14.37
CA TYR A 157 1.29 5.76 -15.57
C TYR A 157 2.20 4.90 -16.47
N PRO A 158 1.83 4.69 -17.75
CA PRO A 158 2.57 3.80 -18.65
C PRO A 158 3.84 4.45 -19.22
N GLN A 159 4.07 5.74 -18.95
CA GLN A 159 5.30 6.42 -19.34
C GLN A 159 6.40 6.19 -18.30
N ARG A 160 7.59 5.85 -18.79
CA ARG A 160 8.76 5.61 -17.95
C ARG A 160 9.12 6.85 -17.12
N GLY A 161 9.36 6.62 -15.82
CA GLY A 161 9.75 7.68 -14.88
C GLY A 161 8.59 8.47 -14.27
N ILE A 162 7.33 8.16 -14.62
CA ILE A 162 6.16 8.83 -14.06
C ILE A 162 5.59 8.05 -12.87
N ALA A 163 5.24 6.78 -13.05
CA ALA A 163 4.64 5.97 -11.99
C ALA A 163 5.61 5.77 -10.80
N ASP A 164 5.12 5.98 -9.58
CA ASP A 164 5.89 5.94 -8.33
C ASP A 164 5.36 4.95 -7.29
N GLY A 165 4.46 4.04 -7.70
CA GLY A 165 3.81 3.08 -6.81
C GLY A 165 2.62 3.62 -6.01
N ILE A 166 2.21 4.87 -6.24
CA ILE A 166 1.04 5.50 -5.62
C ILE A 166 0.10 5.93 -6.75
N ALA A 167 -1.19 5.60 -6.67
CA ALA A 167 -2.12 5.98 -7.73
C ALA A 167 -2.23 7.50 -7.89
N PHE A 168 -2.25 7.95 -9.14
CA PHE A 168 -2.28 9.36 -9.55
C PHE A 168 -1.07 10.22 -9.17
N SER A 169 -0.19 9.75 -8.27
CA SER A 169 1.07 10.39 -7.87
C SER A 169 2.17 10.19 -8.90
N SER A 170 3.19 11.05 -8.88
CA SER A 170 4.35 10.95 -9.74
C SER A 170 5.61 11.52 -9.08
N HIS A 171 6.75 10.87 -9.35
CA HIS A 171 8.09 11.34 -8.97
C HIS A 171 8.72 12.29 -10.00
N CYS A 172 8.03 12.61 -11.10
CA CYS A 172 8.62 13.26 -12.26
C CYS A 172 9.30 14.61 -11.95
N ARG A 173 10.61 14.57 -11.73
CA ARG A 173 11.55 15.64 -12.05
C ARG A 173 12.13 15.33 -13.43
N LEU A 174 11.99 16.23 -14.40
CA LEU A 174 12.79 16.11 -15.62
C LEU A 174 14.28 16.28 -15.25
N LYS A 175 15.14 15.43 -15.82
CA LYS A 175 16.57 15.74 -16.06
C LYS A 175 16.71 16.34 -17.48
N PRO A 176 17.76 17.14 -17.74
CA PRO A 176 17.63 18.55 -18.09
C PRO A 176 17.57 18.81 -19.59
N CYS A 177 16.46 19.37 -20.06
CA CYS A 177 16.43 20.23 -21.24
C CYS A 177 15.57 21.42 -20.85
N SER A 178 16.22 22.49 -20.39
CA SER A 178 15.66 23.71 -19.78
C SER A 178 15.09 23.57 -18.35
N ASP A 179 15.57 24.46 -17.49
CA ASP A 179 15.29 24.53 -16.07
C ASP A 179 13.78 24.70 -15.78
N SER A 180 13.30 24.03 -14.73
CA SER A 180 12.10 24.37 -13.93
C SER A 180 10.69 23.82 -14.24
N ASN A 181 10.46 22.85 -15.12
CA ASN A 181 9.09 22.30 -15.30
C ASN A 181 8.94 20.82 -14.89
N PHE A 182 8.21 20.58 -13.80
CA PHE A 182 7.64 19.27 -13.46
C PHE A 182 6.52 18.94 -14.46
N ILE A 183 6.50 17.74 -15.05
CA ILE A 183 5.35 17.30 -15.85
C ILE A 183 4.32 16.70 -14.90
N ILE A 184 3.23 17.41 -14.67
CA ILE A 184 2.05 16.87 -13.98
C ILE A 184 1.24 16.05 -14.98
N PRO A 185 0.99 14.75 -14.70
CA PRO A 185 0.15 13.95 -15.57
C PRO A 185 -1.27 14.51 -15.65
N ASN A 186 -1.90 14.43 -16.82
CA ASN A 186 -3.20 15.06 -17.05
C ASN A 186 -4.29 14.63 -16.05
N SER A 187 -4.29 13.37 -15.59
CA SER A 187 -5.25 12.92 -14.57
C SER A 187 -5.03 13.60 -13.23
N LEU A 188 -3.78 13.81 -12.81
CA LEU A 188 -3.48 14.56 -11.59
C LEU A 188 -3.84 16.04 -11.75
N ASN A 189 -3.56 16.63 -12.91
CA ASN A 189 -3.97 18.00 -13.21
C ASN A 189 -5.50 18.15 -13.11
N ASN A 190 -6.26 17.18 -13.63
CA ASN A 190 -7.71 17.19 -13.52
C ASN A 190 -8.20 17.00 -12.08
N ILE A 191 -7.53 16.18 -11.27
CA ILE A 191 -7.80 16.09 -9.82
C ILE A 191 -7.59 17.47 -9.15
N TYR A 192 -6.52 18.18 -9.49
CA TYR A 192 -6.26 19.52 -8.96
C TYR A 192 -7.24 20.58 -9.47
N LEU A 193 -7.73 20.45 -10.70
CA LEU A 193 -8.82 21.28 -11.21
C LEU A 193 -10.14 21.02 -10.49
N GLU A 194 -10.46 19.75 -10.15
CA GLU A 194 -11.65 19.43 -9.34
C GLU A 194 -11.59 20.11 -7.97
N LEU A 195 -10.48 19.89 -7.26
CA LEU A 195 -10.27 20.48 -5.93
C LEU A 195 -10.36 22.01 -5.97
N LYS A 196 -9.68 22.66 -6.92
CA LYS A 196 -9.63 24.12 -6.97
C LYS A 196 -10.90 24.76 -7.52
N GLU A 197 -11.31 24.39 -8.72
CA GLU A 197 -12.35 25.12 -9.47
C GLU A 197 -13.77 24.76 -9.02
N PHE A 198 -13.97 23.52 -8.52
CA PHE A 198 -15.29 23.03 -8.15
C PHE A 198 -15.45 22.85 -6.63
N GLU A 199 -14.37 22.55 -5.92
CA GLU A 199 -14.42 22.39 -4.46
C GLU A 199 -13.87 23.57 -3.65
N GLY A 200 -13.21 24.54 -4.30
CA GLY A 200 -12.66 25.72 -3.63
C GLY A 200 -11.47 25.42 -2.71
N ILE A 201 -10.80 24.29 -2.92
CA ILE A 201 -9.63 23.85 -2.16
C ILE A 201 -8.38 24.22 -2.95
N GLU A 202 -7.58 25.12 -2.41
CA GLU A 202 -6.29 25.47 -2.99
C GLU A 202 -5.31 24.30 -2.91
N VAL A 203 -4.62 24.02 -4.01
CA VAL A 203 -3.67 22.93 -4.16
C VAL A 203 -2.39 23.43 -4.82
N ASP A 204 -1.25 22.88 -4.42
CA ASP A 204 0.01 23.15 -5.10
C ASP A 204 0.05 22.41 -6.45
N LYS A 205 -0.36 23.12 -7.51
CA LYS A 205 -0.30 22.65 -8.91
C LYS A 205 1.11 22.45 -9.44
N ASN A 206 2.17 22.54 -8.62
CA ASN A 206 3.53 22.19 -9.02
C ASN A 206 4.06 20.95 -8.29
N ASN A 207 3.26 20.37 -7.38
CA ASN A 207 3.66 19.18 -6.63
C ASN A 207 3.02 17.92 -7.22
N PRO A 208 3.75 17.06 -7.95
CA PRO A 208 3.21 15.83 -8.52
C PRO A 208 3.06 14.68 -7.49
N SER A 209 3.61 14.83 -6.27
CA SER A 209 3.57 13.78 -5.24
C SER A 209 2.33 13.88 -4.37
N LEU A 210 1.64 12.76 -4.21
CA LEU A 210 0.48 12.62 -3.31
C LEU A 210 0.81 11.98 -1.97
N GLU A 211 2.08 11.87 -1.60
CA GLU A 211 2.51 11.36 -0.28
C GLU A 211 1.83 12.08 0.89
N ARG A 212 1.58 13.39 0.75
CA ARG A 212 0.88 14.20 1.76
C ARG A 212 -0.52 13.68 2.07
N TRP A 213 -1.24 13.17 1.06
CA TRP A 213 -2.55 12.55 1.27
C TRP A 213 -2.42 11.17 1.91
N VAL A 214 -1.39 10.42 1.52
CA VAL A 214 -1.08 9.12 2.14
C VAL A 214 -0.82 9.27 3.63
N ASN A 215 -0.01 10.26 4.02
CA ASN A 215 0.28 10.55 5.43
C ASN A 215 -0.96 10.98 6.24
N ARG A 216 -2.02 11.43 5.57
CA ARG A 216 -3.31 11.81 6.17
C ARG A 216 -4.32 10.66 6.21
N GLY A 217 -3.94 9.45 5.78
CA GLY A 217 -4.78 8.26 5.85
C GLY A 217 -5.43 7.86 4.52
N VAL A 218 -4.98 8.39 3.39
CA VAL A 218 -5.51 8.07 2.05
C VAL A 218 -4.65 7.01 1.37
N PHE A 219 -5.18 5.80 1.23
CA PHE A 219 -4.54 4.69 0.54
C PHE A 219 -4.84 4.73 -0.97
N LEU A 220 -3.93 5.32 -1.74
CA LEU A 220 -4.02 5.54 -3.19
C LEU A 220 -3.43 4.37 -3.99
N ILE A 221 -4.27 3.47 -4.49
CA ILE A 221 -3.83 2.27 -5.23
C ILE A 221 -4.44 2.21 -6.63
N ASN A 222 -3.80 1.49 -7.55
CA ASN A 222 -4.36 1.23 -8.88
C ASN A 222 -4.95 -0.18 -8.92
N SER A 223 -5.96 -0.40 -9.77
CA SER A 223 -6.53 -1.73 -10.01
C SER A 223 -5.55 -2.73 -10.66
N ALA A 224 -4.51 -2.22 -11.31
CA ALA A 224 -3.30 -2.94 -11.68
C ALA A 224 -2.10 -2.30 -10.98
N TRP A 225 -1.18 -3.08 -10.43
CA TRP A 225 0.00 -2.54 -9.73
C TRP A 225 1.21 -2.36 -10.64
N THR A 226 1.18 -2.98 -11.81
CA THR A 226 2.18 -2.82 -12.87
C THR A 226 1.53 -2.62 -14.23
N VAL A 227 2.29 -2.09 -15.18
CA VAL A 227 1.90 -1.89 -16.58
C VAL A 227 3.14 -2.01 -17.46
N LEU A 228 2.97 -2.38 -18.72
CA LEU A 228 4.04 -2.32 -19.72
C LEU A 228 4.18 -0.88 -20.24
N GLU A 229 5.42 -0.47 -20.47
CA GLU A 229 5.73 0.85 -20.98
C GLU A 229 4.96 1.15 -22.28
N ASN A 230 4.19 2.24 -22.24
CA ASN A 230 3.29 2.71 -23.29
C ASN A 230 2.14 1.75 -23.68
N ASP A 231 1.85 0.73 -22.88
CA ASP A 231 0.78 -0.25 -23.14
C ASP A 231 -0.22 -0.29 -21.97
N VAL A 232 -1.22 0.59 -22.04
CA VAL A 232 -2.26 0.74 -21.02
C VAL A 232 -3.05 -0.57 -20.86
N ASN A 233 -3.34 -0.96 -19.62
CA ASN A 233 -4.11 -2.17 -19.27
C ASN A 233 -3.41 -3.50 -19.61
N SER A 234 -2.11 -3.51 -19.93
CA SER A 234 -1.35 -4.73 -20.24
C SER A 234 -1.45 -5.79 -19.11
N HIS A 235 -1.52 -5.36 -17.85
CA HIS A 235 -1.61 -6.25 -16.67
C HIS A 235 -2.93 -6.11 -15.90
N GLY A 236 -4.01 -5.64 -16.57
CA GLY A 236 -5.28 -5.32 -15.92
C GLY A 236 -5.98 -6.47 -15.19
N ASN A 237 -5.72 -7.73 -15.58
CA ASN A 237 -6.28 -8.91 -14.91
C ASN A 237 -5.32 -9.55 -13.90
N LEU A 238 -4.02 -9.29 -14.01
CA LEU A 238 -2.97 -9.97 -13.26
C LEU A 238 -3.10 -9.73 -11.75
N TRP A 239 -3.42 -8.49 -11.37
CA TRP A 239 -3.46 -8.05 -9.97
C TRP A 239 -4.83 -8.22 -9.30
N LYS A 240 -5.80 -8.84 -9.97
CA LYS A 240 -7.18 -8.90 -9.50
C LYS A 240 -7.32 -9.63 -8.17
N SER A 241 -6.64 -10.79 -8.02
CA SER A 241 -6.63 -11.55 -6.75
C SER A 241 -6.02 -10.73 -5.63
N PHE A 242 -4.92 -10.03 -5.91
CA PHE A 242 -4.23 -9.18 -4.93
C PHE A 242 -5.10 -8.09 -4.36
N ILE A 243 -5.80 -7.36 -5.23
CA ILE A 243 -6.64 -6.26 -4.77
C ILE A 243 -7.87 -6.77 -4.04
N ASP A 244 -8.48 -7.87 -4.47
CA ASP A 244 -9.62 -8.44 -3.74
C ASP A 244 -9.21 -8.82 -2.30
N HIS A 245 -8.09 -9.52 -2.14
CA HIS A 245 -7.55 -9.86 -0.82
C HIS A 245 -7.14 -8.64 0.00
N LEU A 246 -6.44 -7.67 -0.60
CA LEU A 246 -5.99 -6.45 0.08
C LEU A 246 -7.18 -5.64 0.61
N LEU A 247 -8.21 -5.46 -0.22
CA LEU A 247 -9.39 -4.71 0.18
C LEU A 247 -10.18 -5.43 1.27
N ARG A 248 -10.29 -6.77 1.21
CA ARG A 248 -10.89 -7.55 2.30
C ARG A 248 -10.09 -7.44 3.59
N PHE A 249 -8.76 -7.53 3.50
CA PHE A 249 -7.86 -7.39 4.64
C PHE A 249 -8.06 -6.04 5.33
N ILE A 250 -8.06 -4.94 4.57
CA ILE A 250 -8.26 -3.59 5.12
C ILE A 250 -9.68 -3.44 5.68
N LYS A 251 -10.71 -3.86 4.93
CA LYS A 251 -12.11 -3.77 5.36
C LYS A 251 -12.35 -4.54 6.67
N ASN A 252 -11.78 -5.73 6.82
CA ASN A 252 -11.92 -6.54 8.04
C ASN A 252 -11.18 -5.92 9.22
N GLY A 253 -10.12 -5.14 8.98
CA GLY A 253 -9.40 -4.40 10.02
C GLY A 253 -10.05 -3.05 10.38
N ASN A 254 -10.78 -2.44 9.45
CA ASN A 254 -11.49 -1.18 9.63
C ASN A 254 -12.80 -1.16 8.81
N GLU A 255 -13.91 -1.53 9.45
CA GLU A 255 -15.24 -1.56 8.81
C GLU A 255 -15.74 -0.16 8.40
N LYS A 256 -15.17 0.89 8.99
CA LYS A 256 -15.51 2.29 8.70
C LYS A 256 -14.65 2.89 7.58
N CYS A 257 -13.75 2.11 6.98
CA CYS A 257 -12.92 2.57 5.87
C CYS A 257 -13.79 2.96 4.67
N ILE A 258 -13.61 4.19 4.19
CA ILE A 258 -14.26 4.68 2.97
C ILE A 258 -13.51 4.16 1.75
N CYS A 259 -14.20 3.70 0.73
CA CYS A 259 -13.59 3.19 -0.50
C CYS A 259 -14.15 3.87 -1.75
N VAL A 260 -13.27 4.44 -2.56
CA VAL A 260 -13.63 5.30 -3.67
C VAL A 260 -13.05 4.71 -4.95
N SER A 261 -13.87 4.62 -5.99
CA SER A 261 -13.42 4.17 -7.31
C SER A 261 -13.44 5.32 -8.31
N PHE A 262 -12.32 5.54 -8.99
CA PHE A 262 -12.24 6.43 -10.14
C PHE A 262 -12.27 5.59 -11.43
N GLY A 263 -13.43 5.56 -12.08
CA GLY A 263 -13.66 4.81 -13.33
C GLY A 263 -14.33 3.45 -13.16
N ALA A 264 -14.89 2.95 -14.25
CA ALA A 264 -15.77 1.78 -14.25
C ALA A 264 -15.03 0.46 -13.92
N LYS A 265 -13.74 0.34 -14.25
CA LYS A 265 -12.94 -0.86 -13.91
C LYS A 265 -12.72 -0.96 -12.40
N ALA A 266 -12.36 0.16 -11.76
CA ALA A 266 -12.18 0.25 -10.31
C ALA A 266 -13.49 0.00 -9.54
N LYS A 267 -14.65 0.36 -10.12
CA LYS A 267 -15.98 0.20 -9.51
C LYS A 267 -16.30 -1.22 -9.05
N LYS A 268 -15.77 -2.24 -9.73
CA LYS A 268 -16.04 -3.65 -9.38
C LYS A 268 -15.44 -4.03 -8.01
N PHE A 269 -14.28 -3.47 -7.68
CA PHE A 269 -13.54 -3.78 -6.46
C PHE A 269 -14.19 -3.19 -5.19
N ILE A 270 -14.91 -2.08 -5.31
CA ILE A 270 -15.55 -1.43 -4.17
C ILE A 270 -16.88 -2.08 -3.74
N SER A 271 -17.35 -3.09 -4.49
CA SER A 271 -18.63 -3.76 -4.23
C SER A 271 -18.69 -4.46 -2.87
N ILE A 272 -17.54 -4.87 -2.33
CA ILE A 272 -17.43 -5.53 -1.02
C ILE A 272 -17.64 -4.57 0.16
N PHE A 273 -17.59 -3.25 -0.07
CA PHE A 273 -17.79 -2.23 0.96
C PHE A 273 -19.29 -1.94 1.17
N PRO A 274 -19.72 -1.62 2.40
CA PRO A 274 -21.12 -1.33 2.69
C PRO A 274 -21.59 -0.06 1.98
N GLU A 275 -22.91 0.03 1.74
CA GLU A 275 -23.52 1.26 1.23
C GLU A 275 -23.22 2.43 2.18
N GLY A 276 -22.97 3.61 1.62
CA GLY A 276 -22.57 4.81 2.36
C GLY A 276 -21.09 4.87 2.75
N PHE A 277 -20.32 3.79 2.61
CA PHE A 277 -18.85 3.78 2.73
C PHE A 277 -18.15 3.57 1.39
N LYS A 278 -18.91 3.48 0.30
CA LYS A 278 -18.36 3.35 -1.04
C LYS A 278 -18.83 4.48 -1.93
N PHE A 279 -17.90 5.05 -2.69
CA PHE A 279 -18.16 6.14 -3.62
C PHE A 279 -17.62 5.83 -5.01
N HIS A 280 -18.25 6.38 -6.03
CA HIS A 280 -17.84 6.16 -7.40
C HIS A 280 -17.87 7.47 -8.16
N CYS A 281 -16.80 7.72 -8.92
CA CYS A 281 -16.68 8.84 -9.82
C CYS A 281 -16.11 8.38 -11.16
N THR A 282 -16.33 9.13 -12.24
CA THR A 282 -15.70 8.86 -13.53
C THR A 282 -14.19 9.01 -13.42
N HIS A 283 -13.39 8.33 -14.25
CA HIS A 283 -11.94 8.45 -14.17
C HIS A 283 -11.48 9.89 -14.54
N PRO A 284 -10.51 10.49 -13.82
CA PRO A 284 -10.02 11.85 -14.07
C PRO A 284 -9.18 11.99 -15.35
N ALA A 285 -9.07 10.97 -16.19
CA ALA A 285 -8.28 11.06 -17.42
C ALA A 285 -8.93 12.06 -18.39
N SER A 286 -8.13 12.76 -19.21
CA SER A 286 -8.62 13.82 -20.10
C SER A 286 -9.82 13.43 -20.96
N ARG A 287 -9.88 12.17 -21.42
CA ARG A 287 -10.98 11.69 -22.29
C ARG A 287 -12.31 11.48 -21.58
N THR A 288 -12.30 11.47 -20.24
CA THR A 288 -13.44 11.08 -19.41
C THR A 288 -13.76 12.08 -18.31
N ALA A 289 -12.87 13.02 -17.99
CA ALA A 289 -13.06 13.93 -16.86
C ALA A 289 -14.36 14.76 -16.97
N ASP A 290 -14.63 15.32 -18.16
CA ASP A 290 -15.86 16.10 -18.42
C ASP A 290 -17.14 15.25 -18.40
N LYS A 291 -17.03 13.92 -18.42
CA LYS A 291 -18.18 12.99 -18.42
C LYS A 291 -18.70 12.68 -17.02
N GLY A 292 -18.17 13.34 -15.99
CA GLY A 292 -18.65 13.21 -14.61
C GLY A 292 -17.55 12.98 -13.58
N PHE A 293 -16.29 13.34 -13.86
CA PHE A 293 -15.30 13.57 -12.81
C PHE A 293 -15.38 14.99 -12.28
N PHE A 294 -15.43 15.97 -13.18
CA PHE A 294 -15.61 17.37 -12.78
C PHE A 294 -17.01 17.60 -12.19
N LYS A 295 -17.09 18.45 -11.16
CA LYS A 295 -18.30 18.76 -10.39
C LYS A 295 -18.90 17.52 -9.71
N SER A 296 -18.06 16.56 -9.34
CA SER A 296 -18.49 15.36 -8.64
C SER A 296 -18.64 15.57 -7.14
N ASP A 297 -18.03 16.63 -6.60
CA ASP A 297 -17.95 16.90 -5.16
C ASP A 297 -17.41 15.69 -4.38
N ILE A 298 -16.56 14.88 -5.01
CA ILE A 298 -16.12 13.60 -4.46
C ILE A 298 -15.25 13.80 -3.22
N PHE A 299 -14.41 14.83 -3.16
CA PHE A 299 -13.52 15.05 -2.02
C PHE A 299 -14.28 15.66 -0.84
N LYS A 300 -15.22 16.59 -1.09
CA LYS A 300 -16.23 17.04 -0.12
C LYS A 300 -17.05 15.88 0.43
N SER A 301 -17.54 14.98 -0.43
CA SER A 301 -18.36 13.83 -0.02
C SER A 301 -17.58 12.88 0.92
N ILE A 302 -16.30 12.63 0.61
CA ILE A 302 -15.42 11.86 1.48
C ILE A 302 -15.25 12.55 2.84
N ASN A 303 -14.96 13.85 2.86
CA ASN A 303 -14.78 14.60 4.11
C ASN A 303 -16.06 14.68 4.94
N GLN A 304 -17.21 14.90 4.30
CA GLN A 304 -18.50 14.85 4.96
C GLN A 304 -18.71 13.49 5.62
N LYS A 305 -18.40 12.40 4.91
CA LYS A 305 -18.55 11.05 5.46
C LYS A 305 -17.61 10.79 6.63
N LEU A 306 -16.36 11.26 6.57
CA LEU A 306 -15.42 11.17 7.69
C LEU A 306 -15.96 11.90 8.93
N ILE A 307 -16.50 13.11 8.76
CA ILE A 307 -17.10 13.89 9.85
C ILE A 307 -18.31 13.15 10.45
N GLU A 308 -19.19 12.61 9.61
CA GLU A 308 -20.38 11.84 10.05
C GLU A 308 -20.02 10.64 10.94
N ILE A 309 -18.89 9.97 10.66
CA ILE A 309 -18.45 8.79 11.43
C ILE A 309 -17.53 9.15 12.60
N GLY A 310 -17.32 10.44 12.86
CA GLY A 310 -16.53 10.97 13.97
C GLY A 310 -15.02 11.00 13.72
N ASP A 311 -14.57 10.91 12.47
CA ASP A 311 -13.16 11.02 12.08
C ASP A 311 -12.82 12.44 11.59
N GLN A 312 -11.53 12.77 11.59
CA GLN A 312 -11.02 14.03 11.07
C GLN A 312 -11.08 14.03 9.53
N PRO A 313 -11.57 15.13 8.91
CA PRO A 313 -11.56 15.26 7.47
C PRO A 313 -10.11 15.26 6.93
N ILE A 314 -9.96 14.85 5.67
CA ILE A 314 -8.67 14.95 4.98
C ILE A 314 -8.46 16.38 4.53
N ASP A 315 -7.29 16.92 4.84
CA ASP A 315 -6.77 18.11 4.20
C ASP A 315 -6.23 17.74 2.81
N TRP A 316 -6.98 18.13 1.78
CA TRP A 316 -6.68 17.83 0.38
C TRP A 316 -5.72 18.82 -0.27
N SER A 317 -5.32 19.90 0.42
CA SER A 317 -4.33 20.87 -0.08
C SER A 317 -2.96 20.22 -0.32
#